data_AF-A0AAE5M2B5-F1
#
_entry.id   AF-A0AAE5M2B5-F1
#
_cell.length_a   1.000
_cell.length_b   1.000
_cell.length_c   1.000
_cell.angle_alpha   90.00
_cell.angle_beta   90.00
_cell.angle_gamma   90.00
#
_symmetry.space_group_name_H-M   'P 1'
#
loop_
_entity.id
_entity.type
_entity.pdbx_description
1 polymer ?
#
loop_
_entity_poly.entity_id
_entity_poly.type
_entity_poly.pdbx_seq_one_letter_code
_entity_poly.pdbx_strand_id
1 'polypeptide(L)'
;MSEEHARIFKTEQGHAVTLPDTVIESLNLKPGDQLVHEIINDTIVLKKVNHEDFTKEWNRFFQQGGDYSDYKTHEWGEASEREQW
;
A
#
# COMPACT_ATOMS: atom_id res chain seq x y z
N MET A 1 28.68 -13.01 -4.33
CA MET A 1 27.79 -11.91 -3.91
C MET A 1 27.27 -11.31 -5.19
N SER A 2 26.03 -11.58 -5.61
CA SER A 2 25.45 -10.92 -6.77
C SER A 2 25.15 -9.48 -6.38
N GLU A 3 25.66 -8.51 -7.14
CA GLU A 3 25.24 -7.12 -6.98
C GLU A 3 23.80 -7.01 -7.50
N GLU A 4 22.85 -6.83 -6.59
CA GLU A 4 21.47 -6.50 -6.98
C GLU A 4 21.41 -5.00 -7.29
N HIS A 5 21.14 -4.66 -8.56
CA HIS A 5 20.99 -3.29 -8.99
C HIS A 5 19.52 -2.87 -8.93
N ALA A 6 19.24 -1.74 -8.27
CA ALA A 6 17.95 -1.09 -8.30
C ALA A 6 17.97 0.13 -9.24
N ARG A 7 16.87 0.37 -9.96
CA ARG A 7 16.73 1.55 -10.83
C ARG A 7 16.02 2.66 -10.07
N ILE A 8 16.58 3.86 -10.16
CA ILE A 8 15.96 5.08 -9.66
C ILE A 8 15.32 5.81 -10.85
N PHE A 9 14.05 6.21 -10.71
CA PHE A 9 13.31 6.94 -11.74
C PHE A 9 12.51 8.08 -11.12
N LYS A 10 12.19 9.08 -11.94
CA LYS A 10 11.42 10.25 -11.52
C LYS A 10 9.93 9.98 -11.69
N THR A 11 9.14 10.35 -10.69
CA THR A 11 7.68 10.42 -10.74
C THR A 11 7.23 11.88 -10.76
N GLU A 12 5.94 12.15 -10.95
CA GLU A 12 5.41 13.52 -10.92
C GLU A 12 5.69 14.24 -9.59
N GLN A 13 5.79 13.48 -8.50
CA GLN A 13 5.86 14.00 -7.13
C GLN A 13 7.21 13.70 -6.44
N GLY A 14 8.17 13.05 -7.11
CA GLY A 14 9.45 12.73 -6.49
C GLY A 14 10.34 11.76 -7.27
N HIS A 15 11.15 11.01 -6.54
CA HIS A 15 11.95 9.89 -7.07
C HIS A 15 11.43 8.59 -6.48
N ALA A 16 11.48 7.53 -7.27
CA ALA A 16 11.10 6.19 -6.89
C ALA A 16 12.23 5.21 -7.21
N VAL A 17 12.25 4.10 -6.49
CA VAL A 17 13.24 3.03 -6.66
C VAL A 17 12.51 1.72 -6.93
N THR A 18 12.99 0.96 -7.91
CA THR A 18 12.46 -0.39 -8.17
C THR A 18 12.95 -1.37 -7.11
N LEU A 19 12.05 -2.16 -6.53
CA LEU A 19 12.40 -3.29 -5.69
C LEU A 19 12.34 -4.59 -6.51
N PRO A 20 13.33 -5.49 -6.39
CA PRO A 20 13.27 -6.82 -6.99
C PRO A 20 12.10 -7.64 -6.43
N ASP A 21 11.53 -8.53 -7.25
CA ASP A 21 10.45 -9.43 -6.83
C ASP A 21 10.86 -10.30 -5.64
N THR A 22 12.12 -10.73 -5.58
CA THR A 22 12.69 -11.50 -4.46
C THR A 22 12.58 -10.77 -3.13
N VAL A 23 12.78 -9.45 -3.12
CA VAL A 23 12.66 -8.59 -1.94
C VAL A 23 11.19 -8.41 -1.56
N ILE A 24 10.32 -8.23 -2.54
CA ILE A 24 8.86 -8.09 -2.33
C ILE A 24 8.30 -9.36 -1.69
N GLU A 25 8.66 -10.53 -2.21
CA GLU A 25 8.20 -11.82 -1.71
C GLU A 25 8.77 -12.13 -0.31
N SER A 26 10.08 -11.95 -0.11
CA SER A 26 10.72 -12.25 1.18
C SER A 26 10.22 -11.37 2.32
N LEU A 27 9.81 -10.13 2.03
CA LEU A 27 9.26 -9.19 3.01
C LEU A 27 7.72 -9.17 3.02
N ASN A 28 7.07 -10.02 2.21
CA ASN A 28 5.62 -10.07 2.04
C ASN A 28 5.01 -8.66 1.88
N LEU A 29 5.61 -7.87 0.97
CA LEU A 29 5.15 -6.52 0.66
C LEU A 29 3.92 -6.61 -0.24
N LYS A 30 2.89 -5.83 0.11
CA LYS A 30 1.64 -5.75 -0.62
C LYS A 30 1.40 -4.31 -1.11
N PRO A 31 0.70 -4.12 -2.24
CA PRO A 31 0.23 -2.79 -2.62
C PRO A 31 -0.53 -2.13 -1.46
N GLY A 32 -0.14 -0.91 -1.09
CA GLY A 32 -0.69 -0.16 0.03
C GLY A 32 0.10 -0.26 1.34
N ASP A 33 1.09 -1.17 1.44
CA ASP A 33 1.99 -1.20 2.59
C ASP A 33 2.80 0.10 2.69
N GLN A 34 2.94 0.61 3.91
CA GLN A 34 3.78 1.78 4.19
C GLN A 34 5.19 1.36 4.58
N LEU A 35 6.19 2.03 4.00
CA LEU A 35 7.60 1.90 4.34
C LEU A 35 8.10 3.21 4.96
N VAL A 36 8.77 3.11 6.10
CA VAL A 36 9.54 4.22 6.66
C VAL A 36 11.00 4.08 6.26
N HIS A 37 11.67 5.21 6.02
CA HIS A 37 13.08 5.24 5.68
C HIS A 37 13.91 5.86 6.81
N GLU A 38 15.10 5.32 7.02
CA GLU A 38 16.13 5.90 7.86
C GLU A 38 17.47 5.89 7.11
N ILE A 39 18.34 6.86 7.38
CA ILE A 39 19.66 6.93 6.78
C ILE A 39 20.68 6.55 7.85
N ILE A 40 21.42 5.47 7.61
CA ILE A 40 22.48 4.97 8.50
C ILE A 40 23.74 4.79 7.67
N ASN A 41 24.82 5.50 8.00
CA ASN A 41 26.12 5.40 7.33
C ASN A 41 26.00 5.47 5.80
N ASP A 42 25.38 6.54 5.30
CA ASP A 42 25.10 6.78 3.86
C ASP A 42 24.26 5.70 3.16
N THR A 43 23.63 4.81 3.94
CA THR A 43 22.73 3.76 3.45
C THR A 43 21.30 4.10 3.80
N ILE A 44 20.41 4.07 2.80
CA ILE A 44 18.97 4.20 3.01
C ILE A 44 18.43 2.83 3.43
N VAL A 45 17.90 2.73 4.64
CA VAL A 45 17.26 1.52 5.18
C VAL A 45 15.74 1.73 5.14
N LEU A 46 15.03 0.84 4.45
CA LEU A 46 13.57 0.83 4.39
C LEU A 46 13.04 -0.20 5.39
N LYS A 47 12.10 0.20 6.24
CA LYS A 47 11.42 -0.69 7.20
C LYS A 47 9.93 -0.68 6.92
N LYS A 48 9.34 -1.88 6.85
CA LYS A 48 7.89 -2.05 6.78
C LYS A 48 7.27 -1.56 8.09
N VAL A 49 6.27 -0.69 7.98
CA VAL A 49 5.46 -0.29 9.11
C VAL A 49 4.54 -1.45 9.45
N ASN A 50 4.70 -2.00 10.64
CA ASN A 50 3.70 -2.91 11.20
C ASN A 50 2.57 -2.04 11.73
N HIS A 51 1.47 -1.95 10.97
CA HIS A 51 0.24 -1.38 11.48
C HIS A 51 -0.26 -2.21 12.67
N GLU A 52 -0.94 -1.55 13.61
CA GLU A 52 -1.63 -2.27 14.67
C GLU A 52 -2.60 -3.29 14.06
N ASP A 53 -2.80 -4.40 14.76
CA ASP A 53 -3.72 -5.49 14.41
C ASP A 53 -4.97 -4.95 13.70
N PHE A 54 -5.23 -5.37 12.46
CA PHE A 54 -6.37 -4.92 11.64
C PHE A 54 -7.67 -4.87 12.43
N THR A 55 -7.83 -5.84 13.35
CA THR A 55 -8.94 -5.94 14.29
C THR A 55 -9.14 -4.66 15.11
N LYS A 56 -8.07 -4.02 15.58
CA LYS A 56 -8.11 -2.77 16.35
C LYS A 56 -8.49 -1.57 15.49
N GLU A 57 -7.91 -1.43 14.31
CA GLU A 57 -8.26 -0.34 13.39
C GLU A 57 -9.72 -0.47 12.93
N TRP A 58 -10.16 -1.69 12.63
CA TRP A 58 -11.54 -2.00 12.27
C TRP A 58 -12.52 -1.69 13.40
N ASN A 59 -12.20 -2.11 14.63
CA ASN A 59 -13.02 -1.79 15.79
C ASN A 59 -13.09 -0.28 16.05
N ARG A 60 -11.98 0.44 15.86
CA ARG A 60 -11.93 1.90 15.99
C ARG A 60 -12.79 2.58 14.92
N PHE A 61 -12.74 2.11 13.69
CA PHE A 61 -13.60 2.59 12.60
C PHE A 61 -15.08 2.46 12.95
N PHE A 62 -15.52 1.32 13.47
CA PHE A 62 -16.92 1.14 13.90
C PHE A 62 -17.29 1.98 15.12
N GLN A 63 -16.38 2.13 16.08
CA GLN A 63 -16.63 2.97 17.26
C GLN A 63 -16.70 4.46 16.92
N GLN A 64 -15.95 4.92 15.92
CA GLN A 64 -15.86 6.33 15.54
C GLN A 64 -16.73 6.70 14.32
N GLY A 65 -17.26 5.72 13.59
CA GLY A 65 -17.98 5.90 12.33
C GLY A 65 -19.35 6.56 12.42
N GLY A 66 -19.85 6.82 13.63
CA GLY A 66 -21.18 7.44 13.83
C GLY A 66 -22.34 6.50 13.48
N ASP A 67 -23.56 7.04 13.52
CA ASP A 67 -24.79 6.31 13.20
C ASP A 67 -25.02 6.34 11.68
N TYR A 68 -25.07 5.18 11.04
CA TYR A 68 -25.23 5.05 9.58
C TYR A 68 -26.70 5.15 9.13
N SER A 69 -27.56 5.80 9.94
CA SER A 69 -29.00 5.91 9.70
C SER A 69 -29.38 6.66 8.42
N ASP A 70 -28.45 7.42 7.83
CA ASP A 70 -28.69 8.25 6.64
C ASP A 70 -28.05 7.71 5.34
N TYR A 71 -27.44 6.52 5.36
CA TYR A 71 -26.79 5.99 4.16
C TYR A 71 -27.83 5.37 3.21
N LYS A 72 -28.23 6.11 2.18
CA LYS A 72 -28.83 5.49 0.99
C LYS A 72 -27.76 4.64 0.32
N THR A 73 -27.98 3.33 0.26
CA THR A 73 -27.12 2.40 -0.47
C THR A 73 -26.88 2.94 -1.88
N HIS A 74 -25.62 3.15 -2.26
CA HIS A 74 -25.30 3.52 -3.63
C HIS A 74 -25.57 2.30 -4.51
N GLU A 75 -26.58 2.39 -5.37
CA GLU A 75 -26.82 1.37 -6.39
C GLU A 75 -25.78 1.54 -7.49
N TRP A 76 -24.78 0.68 -7.50
CA TRP A 76 -23.68 0.66 -8.49
C TRP A 76 -24.13 0.27 -9.90
N GLY A 77 -25.44 0.08 -10.12
CA GLY A 77 -26.04 -0.42 -11.36
C GLY A 77 -25.71 -1.90 -11.62
N GLU A 78 -26.32 -2.47 -12.67
CA GLU A 78 -25.90 -3.76 -13.21
C GLU A 78 -24.64 -3.57 -14.06
N ALA A 79 -23.74 -4.56 -14.05
CA ALA A 79 -22.56 -4.52 -14.91
C ALA A 79 -23.02 -4.41 -16.38
N SER A 80 -22.73 -3.28 -17.02
CA SER A 80 -22.93 -3.12 -18.45
C SER A 80 -22.26 -4.29 -19.16
N GLU A 81 -23.04 -5.06 -19.92
CA GLU A 81 -22.50 -6.12 -20.77
C GLU A 81 -21.33 -5.55 -21.58
N ARG A 82 -20.23 -6.32 -21.61
CA ARG A 82 -18.95 -5.96 -22.22
C ARG A 82 -19.20 -5.39 -23.63
N GLU A 83 -18.72 -4.18 -23.90
CA GLU A 83 -18.49 -3.76 -25.28
C GLU A 83 -17.52 -4.78 -25.90
N GLN A 84 -18.03 -5.55 -26.86
CA GLN A 84 -17.20 -6.38 -27.73
C GLN A 84 -16.41 -5.44 -28.63
N TRP A 85 -15.13 -5.26 -28.31
CA TRP A 85 -14.12 -4.70 -29.21
C TRP A 85 -13.64 -5.78 -30.19
#